data_AF-A0AAX2G9T5-F1
#
_entry.id   AF-A0AAX2G9T5-F1
#
_cell.length_a   1.000
_cell.length_b   1.000
_cell.length_c   1.000
_cell.angle_alpha   90.00
_cell.angle_beta   90.00
_cell.angle_gamma   90.00
#
_symmetry.space_group_name_H-M   'P 1'
#
loop_
_entity.id
_entity.type
_entity.pdbx_description
1 polymer ?
#
loop_
_entity_poly.entity_id
_entity_poly.type
_entity_poly.pdbx_seq_one_letter_code
_entity_poly.pdbx_strand_id
1 'polypeptide(L)'
;MSEIAFKGTVLEGRKRRYTVLNEKDLEKYVNKEKREEFRQILNEALGEIEDGRLCDDKKPYNSYIVINTDEPYINEIIEVMKRHVHFE
;
A
#
# COMPACT_ATOMS: atom_id res chain seq x y z
N MET A 1 5.22 4.71 18.95
CA MET A 1 5.13 6.06 18.36
C MET A 1 3.78 6.18 17.69
N SER A 2 3.00 7.23 17.98
CA SER A 2 1.65 7.38 17.43
C SER A 2 1.69 7.43 15.90
N GLU A 3 0.85 6.61 15.24
CA GLU A 3 0.70 6.51 13.79
C GLU A 3 0.07 7.78 13.16
N ILE A 4 0.61 8.97 13.41
CA ILE A 4 0.06 10.24 12.92
C ILE A 4 -0.04 10.22 11.39
N ALA A 5 0.93 9.60 10.72
CA ALA A 5 1.00 9.52 9.26
C ALA A 5 -0.18 8.75 8.61
N PHE A 6 -0.94 7.98 9.38
CA PHE A 6 -1.97 7.08 8.87
C PHE A 6 -3.34 7.26 9.55
N LYS A 7 -3.52 8.37 10.27
CA LYS A 7 -4.81 8.69 10.89
C LYS A 7 -5.87 8.80 9.80
N GLY A 8 -6.89 7.93 9.86
CA GLY A 8 -8.00 7.91 8.90
C GLY A 8 -7.77 7.06 7.64
N THR A 9 -6.59 6.43 7.46
CA THR A 9 -6.32 5.58 6.28
C THR A 9 -6.56 4.10 6.52
N VAL A 10 -6.87 3.71 7.76
CA VAL A 10 -7.28 2.35 8.12
C VAL A 10 -8.78 2.34 8.28
N LEU A 11 -9.47 1.59 7.42
CA LEU A 11 -10.90 1.36 7.54
C LEU A 11 -11.22 0.67 8.87
N GLU A 12 -12.32 1.08 9.49
CA GLU A 12 -12.82 0.48 10.71
C GLU A 12 -12.98 -1.04 10.54
N GLY A 13 -12.57 -1.82 11.55
CA GLY A 13 -12.59 -3.28 11.49
C GLY A 13 -11.39 -3.95 10.80
N ARG A 14 -10.41 -3.21 10.23
CA ARG A 14 -9.23 -3.80 9.58
C ARG A 14 -7.92 -3.57 10.33
N LYS A 15 -7.06 -4.61 10.32
CA LYS A 15 -5.62 -4.47 10.66
C LYS A 15 -4.85 -4.00 9.42
N ARG A 16 -3.97 -3.01 9.58
CA ARG A 16 -3.09 -2.56 8.49
C ARG A 16 -2.11 -3.69 8.11
N ARG A 17 -2.19 -4.13 6.86
CA ARG A 17 -1.27 -5.11 6.25
C ARG A 17 -0.39 -4.48 5.17
N TYR A 18 -0.89 -3.41 4.55
CA TYR A 18 -0.29 -2.73 3.41
C TYR A 18 -0.26 -1.23 3.68
N THR A 19 0.77 -0.57 3.15
CA THR A 19 0.88 0.88 3.10
C THR A 19 0.76 1.31 1.66
N VAL A 20 -0.17 2.20 1.36
CA VAL A 20 -0.35 2.79 0.03
C VAL A 20 0.16 4.21 0.07
N LEU A 21 1.02 4.56 -0.89
CA LEU A 21 1.53 5.91 -1.08
C LEU A 21 1.21 6.34 -2.51
N ASN A 22 0.54 7.47 -2.67
CA ASN A 22 0.33 8.06 -3.99
C ASN A 22 1.64 8.70 -4.47
N GLU A 23 2.27 8.13 -5.49
CA GLU A 23 3.54 8.63 -6.01
C GLU A 23 3.42 10.05 -6.59
N LYS A 24 2.26 10.44 -7.13
CA LYS A 24 2.03 11.82 -7.59
C LYS A 24 2.06 12.82 -6.45
N ASP A 25 1.50 12.44 -5.29
CA ASP A 25 1.51 13.29 -4.09
C ASP A 25 2.91 13.34 -3.47
N LEU A 26 3.62 12.20 -3.45
CA LEU A 26 5.03 12.16 -3.06
C LEU A 26 5.83 13.15 -3.93
N GLU A 27 5.67 13.09 -5.25
CA GLU A 27 6.37 13.97 -6.18
C GLU A 27 6.04 15.44 -6.01
N LYS A 28 4.77 15.75 -5.73
CA LYS A 28 4.27 17.11 -5.62
C LYS A 28 4.62 17.76 -4.28
N TYR A 29 4.53 17.02 -3.18
CA TYR A 29 4.59 17.59 -1.84
C TYR A 29 5.89 17.31 -1.09
N VAL A 30 6.72 16.36 -1.53
CA VAL A 30 8.01 16.06 -0.91
C VAL A 30 9.14 16.63 -1.74
N ASN A 31 10.08 17.32 -1.08
CA ASN A 31 11.24 17.88 -1.75
C ASN A 31 12.11 16.79 -2.39
N LYS A 32 12.90 17.14 -3.40
CA LYS A 32 13.66 16.18 -4.21
C LYS A 32 14.64 15.35 -3.38
N GLU A 33 15.42 15.98 -2.51
CA GLU A 33 16.43 15.30 -1.69
C GLU A 33 15.81 14.21 -0.82
N LYS A 34 14.75 14.56 -0.08
CA LYS A 34 14.01 13.62 0.76
C LYS A 34 13.32 12.52 -0.03
N ARG A 35 12.90 12.80 -1.27
CA ARG A 35 12.34 11.76 -2.18
C ARG A 35 13.39 10.74 -2.60
N GLU A 36 14.60 11.19 -2.93
CA GLU A 36 15.66 10.25 -3.33
C GLU A 36 16.13 9.40 -2.15
N GLU A 37 16.30 10.01 -0.97
CA GLU A 37 16.59 9.27 0.27
C GLU A 37 15.51 8.20 0.55
N PHE A 38 14.23 8.59 0.45
CA PHE A 38 13.11 7.67 0.65
C PHE A 38 13.13 6.52 -0.37
N ARG A 39 13.38 6.80 -1.66
CA ARG A 39 13.43 5.77 -2.71
C ARG A 39 14.57 4.80 -2.48
N GLN A 40 15.74 5.28 -2.04
CA GLN A 40 16.88 4.42 -1.74
C GLN A 40 16.52 3.42 -0.63
N ILE A 41 16.04 3.92 0.52
CA ILE A 41 15.66 3.08 1.65
C ILE A 41 14.54 2.09 1.27
N LEU A 42 13.55 2.56 0.50
CA LEU A 42 12.46 1.70 0.04
C LEU A 42 12.98 0.57 -0.86
N ASN A 43 13.89 0.87 -1.80
CA ASN A 43 14.47 -0.15 -2.67
C ASN A 43 15.28 -1.19 -1.90
N GLU A 44 16.08 -0.77 -0.93
CA GLU A 44 16.85 -1.68 -0.07
C GLU A 44 15.91 -2.63 0.69
N ALA A 45 14.86 -2.09 1.32
CA ALA A 45 13.86 -2.89 2.04
C ALA A 45 13.08 -3.85 1.11
N LEU A 46 12.75 -3.42 -0.11
CA LEU A 46 12.08 -4.27 -1.10
C LEU A 46 12.97 -5.41 -1.60
N GLY A 47 14.28 -5.18 -1.71
CA GLY A 47 15.25 -6.23 -2.02
C GLY A 47 15.30 -7.33 -0.96
N GLU A 48 15.36 -6.96 0.32
CA GLU A 48 15.32 -7.95 1.42
C GLU A 48 14.00 -8.75 1.45
N ILE A 49 12.88 -8.09 1.14
CA ILE A 49 11.58 -8.76 1.03
C ILE A 49 11.56 -9.74 -0.15
N GLU A 50 12.11 -9.35 -1.29
CA GLU A 50 12.25 -10.23 -2.46
C GLU A 50 13.05 -11.48 -2.10
N ASP A 51 14.23 -11.32 -1.51
CA ASP A 51 15.10 -12.43 -1.10
C ASP A 51 14.39 -13.37 -0.12
N GLY A 52 13.69 -12.81 0.87
CA GLY A 52 12.91 -13.58 1.83
C GLY A 52 11.77 -14.37 1.17
N ARG A 53 11.11 -13.79 0.17
CA ARG A 53 10.03 -14.48 -0.58
C ARG A 53 10.58 -15.60 -1.44
N LEU A 54 11.74 -15.43 -2.05
CA LEU A 54 12.42 -16.48 -2.82
C LEU A 54 12.85 -17.63 -1.90
N CYS A 55 13.38 -17.34 -0.71
CA CYS A 55 13.68 -18.36 0.31
C CYS A 55 12.44 -19.19 0.73
N ASP A 56 11.27 -18.57 0.68
CA ASP A 56 9.97 -19.17 1.00
C ASP A 56 9.30 -19.90 -0.21
N ASP A 57 10.01 -20.07 -1.34
CA ASP A 57 9.46 -20.61 -2.61
C ASP A 57 8.23 -19.83 -3.13
N LYS A 58 8.15 -18.52 -2.83
CA LYS A 58 7.08 -17.63 -3.29
C LYS A 58 7.55 -16.81 -4.49
N LYS A 59 6.59 -16.30 -5.27
CA LYS A 59 6.88 -15.28 -6.29
C LYS A 59 7.52 -14.05 -5.66
N PRO A 60 8.62 -13.49 -6.20
CA PRO A 60 9.32 -12.36 -5.59
C PRO A 60 8.43 -11.10 -5.53
N TYR A 61 7.65 -10.87 -6.59
CA TYR A 61 6.78 -9.70 -6.71
C TYR A 61 5.30 -10.09 -6.66
N ASN A 62 4.49 -9.25 -6.01
CA ASN A 62 3.03 -9.29 -6.10
C ASN A 62 2.54 -8.08 -6.88
N SER A 63 1.50 -8.26 -7.68
CA SER A 63 0.79 -7.16 -8.33
C SER A 63 -0.54 -6.95 -7.62
N TYR A 64 -0.84 -5.69 -7.29
CA TYR A 64 -2.07 -5.31 -6.63
C TYR A 64 -2.81 -4.27 -7.46
N ILE A 65 -4.13 -4.34 -7.46
CA ILE A 65 -4.97 -3.25 -7.93
C ILE A 65 -5.34 -2.42 -6.69
N VAL A 66 -4.96 -1.14 -6.70
CA VAL A 66 -5.30 -0.19 -5.65
C VAL A 66 -6.42 0.70 -6.18
N ILE A 67 -7.51 0.79 -5.43
CA ILE A 67 -8.70 1.57 -5.80
C ILE A 67 -8.91 2.62 -4.71
N ASN A 68 -8.99 3.88 -5.11
CA ASN A 68 -9.35 4.96 -4.19
C ASN A 68 -10.82 4.82 -3.78
N THR A 69 -11.08 4.86 -2.48
CA THR A 69 -12.43 4.69 -1.93
C THR A 69 -13.34 5.89 -2.16
N ASP A 70 -12.81 7.02 -2.61
CA ASP A 70 -13.61 8.22 -2.90
C ASP A 70 -14.15 8.24 -4.34
N GLU A 71 -13.85 7.23 -5.16
CA GLU A 71 -14.31 7.12 -6.55
C GLU A 71 -15.81 6.78 -6.62
N PRO A 72 -16.55 7.30 -7.62
CA PRO A 72 -18.01 7.13 -7.70
C PRO A 72 -18.45 5.66 -7.84
N TYR A 73 -17.58 4.79 -8.35
CA TYR A 73 -17.82 3.36 -8.53
C TYR A 73 -17.42 2.50 -7.32
N ILE A 74 -16.96 3.10 -6.20
CA ILE A 74 -16.43 2.33 -5.08
C ILE A 74 -17.42 1.33 -4.49
N ASN A 75 -18.71 1.70 -4.44
CA ASN A 75 -19.74 0.84 -3.86
C ASN A 75 -19.90 -0.45 -4.67
N GLU A 76 -19.78 -0.39 -6.00
CA GLU A 76 -19.83 -1.57 -6.85
C GLU A 76 -18.67 -2.53 -6.57
N ILE A 77 -17.48 -1.97 -6.33
CA ILE A 77 -16.28 -2.74 -5.97
C ILE A 77 -16.44 -3.38 -4.59
N ILE A 78 -16.93 -2.63 -3.59
CA ILE A 78 -17.19 -3.17 -2.25
C ILE A 78 -18.16 -4.35 -2.32
N GLU A 79 -19.24 -4.25 -3.09
CA GLU A 79 -20.20 -5.34 -3.25
C GLU A 79 -19.60 -6.57 -3.96
N VAL A 80 -18.71 -6.38 -4.94
CA VAL A 80 -17.91 -7.49 -5.50
C VAL A 80 -17.04 -8.13 -4.41
N MET A 81 -16.34 -7.33 -3.62
CA MET A 81 -15.44 -7.85 -2.58
C MET A 81 -16.19 -8.59 -1.46
N LYS A 82 -17.36 -8.11 -1.04
CA LYS A 82 -18.22 -8.80 -0.05
C LYS A 82 -18.67 -10.18 -0.55
N ARG A 83 -19.09 -10.29 -1.82
CA ARG A 83 -19.50 -11.57 -2.43
C ARG A 83 -18.39 -12.63 -2.42
N HIS A 84 -17.13 -12.20 -2.44
CA HIS A 84 -15.96 -13.07 -2.39
C HIS A 84 -15.28 -13.14 -1.00
N VAL A 85 -15.94 -12.64 0.05
CA VAL A 85 -15.43 -12.66 1.44
C VAL A 85 -14.07 -11.96 1.56
N HIS A 86 -13.85 -10.94 0.72
CA HIS A 86 -12.67 -10.07 0.74
C HIS A 86 -12.91 -8.76 1.48
N PHE A 87 -14.15 -8.49 1.89
CA PHE A 87 -14.59 -7.31 2.63
C PHE A 87 -15.75 -7.71 3.55
N GLU A 88 -15.67 -7.33 4.83
CA GLU A 88 -16.71 -7.51 5.86
C GLU A 88 -17.39 -6.18 6.14
#